data_AF-A0A948E6J9-F1
#
_entry.id   AF-A0A948E6J9-F1
#
_cell.length_a   1.000
_cell.length_b   1.000
_cell.length_c   1.000
_cell.angle_alpha   90.00
_cell.angle_beta   90.00
_cell.angle_gamma   90.00
#
_symmetry.space_group_name_H-M   'P 1'
#
loop_
_entity.id
_entity.type
_entity.pdbx_description
1 polymer ?
#
loop_
_entity_poly.entity_id
_entity_poly.type
_entity_poly.pdbx_seq_one_letter_code
_entity_poly.pdbx_strand_id
1 'polypeptide(L)'
;GQTTAPDDSLQKAKKAFQAGQALFGAAQFKKAAAKFIEAYNHKKMAAFLFNTAVCYEKVEQYDLAKKYFIEYLSKAKDIKRLASIQARIRLIEKLITYEKDAREKAEKEKAEAEKRRKEAIKKGKKPPKVIVLKPVVLAPKPKLPPIAAKNMVNIETEPAGAQVFLNDSKTSEGVTPLQMEIPLGKHSITIKMKGFSPLKRQVEIRQNKMLELFMNLKQESKLAWIRVTSNCQSADVYLDGKSTGPIGKTPYNGYVPRGKHTITISGPAYIEKTLAIDPVPGENNSYHVALEKRPLAYLSIFGNRVRNAKVKLGKKVICVAPCLKIQVPSGTHTLRISKKGMKSVTKKIILEKGDHKNFSVSLEKAPNRAGAITAYIVGLAAFGGGVYLGNLARTIKTDWDNKVESGVPVFSNDPSLKDAKIYYIGANVLFGLSAISLVIAVIRTFSESSPDSRIIQTVNMGTTSVSVSPFFAPGGTGLSFSVNY
;
A
#
# COMPACT_ATOMS: atom_id res chain seq x y z
N GLY A 1 16.22 -1.16 -32.84
CA GLY A 1 17.65 -1.32 -33.17
C GLY A 1 18.02 -0.37 -34.28
N GLN A 2 18.37 0.86 -33.92
CA GLN A 2 19.31 1.65 -34.70
C GLN A 2 20.49 1.83 -33.75
N THR A 3 21.48 0.96 -33.86
CA THR A 3 22.80 1.25 -33.31
C THR A 3 23.25 2.54 -33.99
N THR A 4 23.14 3.68 -33.29
CA THR A 4 23.66 4.95 -33.77
C THR A 4 25.15 4.73 -33.99
N ALA A 5 25.54 4.61 -35.26
CA ALA A 5 26.95 4.62 -35.63
C ALA A 5 27.61 5.81 -34.93
N PRO A 6 28.79 5.64 -34.31
CA PRO A 6 29.46 6.74 -33.65
C PRO A 6 29.54 7.91 -34.62
N ASP A 7 29.02 9.06 -34.22
CA ASP A 7 28.98 10.30 -35.01
C ASP A 7 30.38 10.53 -35.62
N ASP A 8 30.52 10.38 -36.93
CA ASP A 8 31.80 10.48 -37.65
C ASP A 8 32.50 11.82 -37.37
N SER A 9 31.71 12.89 -37.17
CA SER A 9 32.20 14.19 -36.70
C SER A 9 32.83 14.12 -35.30
N LEU A 10 32.21 13.40 -34.36
CA LEU A 10 32.73 13.23 -33.01
C LEU A 10 34.02 12.41 -33.00
N GLN A 11 34.10 11.33 -33.77
CA GLN A 11 35.32 10.52 -33.88
C GLN A 11 36.49 11.32 -34.46
N LYS A 12 36.24 12.09 -35.54
CA LYS A 12 37.25 12.99 -36.13
C LYS A 12 37.70 14.06 -35.14
N ALA A 13 36.76 14.69 -34.43
CA ALA A 13 37.07 15.68 -33.39
C ALA A 13 37.92 15.07 -32.26
N LYS A 14 37.60 13.86 -31.83
CA LYS A 14 38.35 13.12 -30.80
C LYS A 14 39.79 12.83 -31.23
N LYS A 15 39.99 12.34 -32.45
CA LYS A 15 41.33 12.07 -33.00
C LYS A 15 42.18 13.34 -33.06
N ALA A 16 41.61 14.43 -33.58
CA ALA A 16 42.28 15.73 -33.63
C ALA A 16 42.60 16.26 -32.21
N PHE A 17 41.65 16.14 -31.27
CA PHE A 17 41.84 16.57 -29.88
C PHE A 17 42.95 15.80 -29.18
N GLN A 18 42.99 14.47 -29.31
CA GLN A 18 44.05 13.63 -28.74
C GLN A 18 45.43 14.00 -29.30
N ALA A 19 45.53 14.23 -30.62
CA ALA A 19 46.75 14.72 -31.24
C ALA A 19 47.16 16.09 -30.69
N GLY A 20 46.21 17.01 -30.52
CA GLY A 20 46.45 18.32 -29.93
C GLY A 20 46.93 18.24 -28.47
N GLN A 21 46.33 17.35 -27.68
CA GLN A 21 46.73 17.11 -26.29
C GLN A 21 48.14 16.49 -26.18
N ALA A 22 48.50 15.55 -27.06
CA ALA A 22 49.85 14.99 -27.13
C ALA A 22 50.89 16.08 -27.47
N LEU A 23 50.60 16.92 -28.47
CA LEU A 23 51.46 18.06 -28.83
C LEU A 23 51.56 19.09 -27.72
N PHE A 24 50.47 19.33 -26.98
CA PHE A 24 50.45 20.22 -25.83
C PHE A 24 51.36 19.70 -24.70
N GLY A 25 51.30 18.40 -24.39
CA GLY A 25 52.18 17.76 -23.43
C GLY A 25 53.66 17.81 -23.84
N ALA A 26 53.95 17.75 -25.14
CA ALA A 26 55.29 17.89 -25.70
C ALA A 26 55.75 19.36 -25.84
N ALA A 27 55.05 20.33 -25.25
CA ALA A 27 55.30 21.77 -25.36
C ALA A 27 55.30 22.34 -26.80
N GLN A 28 54.74 21.62 -27.77
CA GLN A 28 54.60 22.06 -29.17
C GLN A 28 53.30 22.86 -29.36
N PHE A 29 53.14 23.95 -28.61
CA PHE A 29 51.87 24.66 -28.45
C PHE A 29 51.26 25.20 -29.75
N LYS A 30 52.06 25.70 -30.71
CA LYS A 30 51.53 26.16 -32.02
C LYS A 30 50.86 25.02 -32.80
N LYS A 31 51.49 23.84 -32.81
CA LYS A 31 50.94 22.65 -33.47
C LYS A 31 49.72 22.12 -32.70
N ALA A 32 49.76 22.16 -31.37
CA ALA A 32 48.61 21.81 -30.54
C ALA A 32 47.40 22.70 -30.81
N ALA A 33 47.60 24.02 -30.93
CA ALA A 33 46.55 24.98 -31.29
C ALA A 33 45.88 24.62 -32.62
N ALA A 34 46.67 24.30 -33.66
CA ALA A 34 46.14 23.87 -34.96
C ALA A 34 45.27 22.61 -34.84
N LYS A 35 45.68 21.63 -34.03
CA LYS A 35 44.90 20.41 -33.78
C LYS A 35 43.63 20.65 -32.96
N PHE A 36 43.64 21.61 -32.03
CA PHE A 36 42.41 22.00 -31.32
C PHE A 36 41.45 22.75 -32.23
N ILE A 37 41.93 23.56 -33.16
CA ILE A 37 41.09 24.20 -34.20
C ILE A 37 40.50 23.14 -35.14
N GLU A 38 41.29 22.15 -35.56
CA GLU A 38 40.81 21.00 -36.36
C GLU A 38 39.69 20.26 -35.61
N ALA A 39 39.88 19.97 -34.32
CA ALA A 39 38.85 19.37 -33.48
C ALA A 39 37.57 20.22 -33.40
N TYR A 40 37.73 21.55 -33.27
CA TYR A 40 36.60 22.50 -33.29
C TYR A 40 35.86 22.55 -34.62
N ASN A 41 36.58 22.36 -35.72
CA ASN A 41 35.98 22.34 -37.06
C ASN A 41 35.16 21.08 -37.28
N HIS A 42 35.58 19.95 -36.70
CA HIS A 42 34.77 18.74 -36.69
C HIS A 42 33.57 18.86 -35.75
N LYS A 43 33.76 19.29 -34.48
CA LYS A 43 32.68 19.44 -33.50
C LYS A 43 32.80 20.78 -32.76
N LYS A 44 31.75 21.61 -32.81
CA LYS A 44 31.74 23.00 -32.30
C LYS A 44 31.68 23.09 -30.75
N MET A 45 32.67 22.54 -30.07
CA MET A 45 32.78 22.56 -28.61
C MET A 45 33.60 23.77 -28.16
N ALA A 46 33.05 24.63 -27.30
CA ALA A 46 33.75 25.84 -26.84
C ALA A 46 35.09 25.52 -26.16
N ALA A 47 35.21 24.39 -25.44
CA ALA A 47 36.43 23.96 -24.79
C ALA A 47 37.65 23.84 -25.73
N PHE A 48 37.45 23.53 -27.02
CA PHE A 48 38.53 23.54 -28.00
C PHE A 48 39.10 24.93 -28.24
N LEU A 49 38.24 25.96 -28.27
CA LEU A 49 38.66 27.36 -28.40
C LEU A 49 39.45 27.81 -27.17
N PHE A 50 39.02 27.38 -25.98
CA PHE A 50 39.76 27.63 -24.74
C PHE A 50 41.17 27.02 -24.79
N ASN A 51 41.29 25.74 -25.17
CA ASN A 51 42.59 25.08 -25.25
C ASN A 51 43.49 25.72 -26.33
N THR A 52 42.88 26.17 -27.43
CA THR A 52 43.56 26.95 -28.48
C THR A 52 44.12 28.27 -27.92
N ALA A 53 43.31 29.02 -27.15
CA ALA A 53 43.74 30.26 -26.52
C ALA A 53 44.91 30.04 -25.55
N VAL A 54 44.84 29.00 -24.71
CA VAL A 54 45.92 28.62 -23.78
C VAL A 54 47.21 28.28 -24.54
N CYS A 55 47.13 27.61 -25.68
CA CYS A 55 48.32 27.33 -26.51
C CYS A 55 48.99 28.61 -27.00
N TYR A 56 48.21 29.57 -27.53
CA TYR A 56 48.77 30.85 -28.01
C TYR A 56 49.34 31.70 -26.88
N GLU A 57 48.73 31.64 -25.70
CA GLU A 57 49.26 32.30 -24.51
C GLU A 57 50.63 31.74 -24.11
N LYS A 58 50.81 30.41 -24.16
CA LYS A 58 52.09 29.74 -23.84
C LYS A 58 53.24 30.10 -24.79
N VAL A 59 52.94 30.55 -26.01
CA VAL A 59 53.93 31.00 -27.00
C VAL A 59 53.96 32.52 -27.17
N GLU A 60 53.38 33.24 -26.21
CA GLU A 60 53.33 34.71 -26.15
C GLU A 60 52.70 35.37 -27.40
N GLN A 61 51.81 34.65 -28.11
CA GLN A 61 51.01 35.22 -29.20
C GLN A 61 49.71 35.78 -28.64
N TYR A 62 49.84 36.88 -27.89
CA TYR A 62 48.76 37.43 -27.07
C TYR A 62 47.53 37.88 -27.86
N ASP A 63 47.70 38.40 -29.08
CA ASP A 63 46.58 38.77 -29.95
C ASP A 63 45.69 37.56 -30.30
N LEU A 64 46.33 36.44 -30.65
CA LEU A 64 45.61 35.19 -30.95
C LEU A 64 45.00 34.58 -29.70
N ALA A 65 45.72 34.61 -28.57
CA ALA A 65 45.17 34.16 -27.29
C ALA A 65 43.91 34.94 -26.91
N LYS A 66 43.95 36.28 -27.03
CA LYS A 66 42.80 37.17 -26.80
C LYS A 66 41.63 36.81 -27.71
N LYS A 67 41.87 36.67 -29.02
CA LYS A 67 40.84 36.31 -30.02
C LYS A 67 40.10 35.04 -29.60
N TYR A 68 40.81 33.95 -29.33
CA TYR A 68 40.19 32.67 -29.01
C TYR A 68 39.53 32.64 -27.62
N PHE A 69 40.02 33.42 -26.64
CA PHE A 69 39.30 33.59 -25.37
C PHE A 69 37.97 34.34 -25.56
N ILE A 70 37.91 35.36 -26.42
CA ILE A 70 36.66 36.06 -26.74
C ILE A 70 35.70 35.11 -27.46
N GLU A 71 36.18 34.35 -28.44
CA GLU A 71 35.35 33.35 -29.14
C GLU A 71 34.83 32.29 -28.16
N TYR A 72 35.67 31.81 -27.23
CA TYR A 72 35.25 30.90 -26.17
C TYR A 72 34.12 31.51 -25.32
N LEU A 73 34.26 32.75 -24.86
CA LEU A 73 33.24 33.44 -24.06
C LEU A 73 31.92 33.60 -24.83
N SER A 74 31.96 33.80 -26.15
CA SER A 74 30.74 33.92 -26.97
C SER A 74 29.98 32.60 -27.12
N LYS A 75 30.62 31.46 -26.86
CA LYS A 75 30.04 30.11 -27.03
C LYS A 75 29.82 29.35 -25.72
N ALA A 76 30.51 29.73 -24.65
CA ALA A 76 30.39 29.07 -23.34
C ALA A 76 29.12 29.53 -22.61
N LYS A 77 28.34 28.57 -22.09
CA LYS A 77 27.10 28.83 -21.32
C LYS A 77 27.32 28.95 -19.80
N ASP A 78 28.54 28.70 -19.31
CA ASP A 78 28.86 28.70 -17.87
C ASP A 78 29.22 30.10 -17.36
N ILE A 79 28.24 30.74 -16.72
CA ILE A 79 28.30 32.13 -16.22
C ILE A 79 29.39 32.32 -15.16
N LYS A 80 29.65 31.32 -14.29
CA LYS A 80 30.62 31.46 -13.19
C LYS A 80 32.06 31.54 -13.68
N ARG A 81 32.36 30.90 -14.82
CA ARG A 81 33.70 30.89 -15.43
C ARG A 81 33.96 32.10 -16.35
N LEU A 82 32.95 32.90 -16.69
CA LEU A 82 33.13 34.07 -17.55
C LEU A 82 34.01 35.15 -16.88
N ALA A 83 33.86 35.36 -15.57
CA ALA A 83 34.57 36.42 -14.85
C ALA A 83 36.10 36.21 -14.81
N SER A 84 36.56 34.98 -14.58
CA SER A 84 38.01 34.67 -14.53
C SER A 84 38.68 34.82 -15.89
N ILE A 85 37.99 34.45 -16.97
CA ILE A 85 38.50 34.59 -18.34
C ILE A 85 38.45 36.04 -18.81
N GLN A 86 37.44 36.82 -18.42
CA GLN A 86 37.43 38.27 -18.65
C GLN A 86 38.57 38.98 -17.92
N ALA A 87 38.87 38.59 -16.67
CA ALA A 87 40.06 39.08 -15.96
C ALA A 87 41.35 38.69 -16.69
N ARG A 88 41.42 37.47 -17.22
CA ARG A 88 42.56 36.98 -18.01
C ARG A 88 42.78 37.80 -19.29
N ILE A 89 41.71 38.08 -20.04
CA ILE A 89 41.77 38.92 -21.25
C ILE A 89 42.34 40.31 -20.92
N ARG A 90 41.91 40.93 -19.81
CA ARG A 90 42.44 42.23 -19.37
C ARG A 90 43.94 42.20 -19.08
N LEU A 91 44.45 41.11 -18.53
CA LEU A 91 45.90 40.94 -18.32
C LEU A 91 46.65 40.72 -19.64
N ILE A 92 46.06 39.95 -20.58
CA ILE A 92 46.61 39.75 -21.92
C ILE A 92 46.67 41.08 -22.68
N GLU A 93 45.65 41.94 -22.55
CA GLU A 93 45.67 43.30 -23.13
C GLU A 93 46.84 44.13 -22.61
N LYS A 94 47.10 44.10 -21.29
CA LYS A 94 48.27 44.77 -20.70
C LYS A 94 49.59 44.20 -21.25
N LEU A 95 49.63 42.92 -21.60
CA LEU A 95 50.81 42.30 -22.22
C LEU A 95 50.98 42.71 -23.68
N ILE A 96 49.89 42.81 -24.45
CA ILE A 96 49.93 43.32 -25.81
C ILE A 96 50.46 44.76 -25.82
N THR A 97 49.97 45.63 -24.91
CA THR A 97 50.48 46.99 -24.79
C THR A 97 51.95 47.01 -24.37
N TYR A 98 52.34 46.15 -23.42
CA TYR A 98 53.73 46.03 -23.00
C TYR A 98 54.67 45.64 -24.14
N GLU A 99 54.29 44.65 -24.97
CA GLU A 99 55.09 44.23 -26.12
C GLU A 99 55.17 45.32 -27.18
N LYS A 100 54.07 46.04 -27.41
CA LYS A 100 54.05 47.18 -28.33
C LYS A 100 55.00 48.29 -27.86
N ASP A 101 54.89 48.70 -26.60
CA ASP A 101 55.78 49.71 -26.00
C ASP A 101 57.24 49.28 -26.04
N ALA A 102 57.51 48.00 -25.79
CA ALA A 102 58.85 47.42 -25.87
C ALA A 102 59.43 47.50 -27.28
N ARG A 103 58.63 47.14 -28.29
CA ARG A 103 59.03 47.24 -29.71
C ARG A 103 59.27 48.69 -30.11
N GLU A 104 58.35 49.59 -29.79
CA GLU A 104 58.47 51.02 -30.13
C GLU A 104 59.71 51.66 -29.47
N LYS A 105 59.95 51.38 -28.19
CA LYS A 105 61.15 51.91 -27.51
C LYS A 105 62.44 51.30 -28.05
N ALA A 106 62.44 50.01 -28.41
CA ALA A 106 63.59 49.37 -29.04
C ALA A 106 63.88 49.93 -30.44
N GLU A 107 62.84 50.22 -31.22
CA GLU A 107 62.97 50.89 -32.53
C GLU A 107 63.47 52.33 -32.39
N LYS A 108 62.97 53.09 -31.39
CA LYS A 108 63.47 54.43 -31.07
C LYS A 108 64.95 54.43 -30.69
N GLU A 109 65.39 53.51 -29.82
CA GLU A 109 66.82 53.40 -29.47
C GLU A 109 67.66 52.93 -30.66
N LYS A 110 67.15 52.03 -31.53
CA LYS A 110 67.84 51.68 -32.78
C LYS A 110 68.04 52.91 -33.68
N ALA A 111 67.00 53.73 -33.86
CA ALA A 111 67.07 54.95 -34.64
C ALA A 111 68.04 55.97 -34.01
N GLU A 112 68.01 56.13 -32.69
CA GLU A 112 68.90 57.04 -31.97
C GLU A 112 70.35 56.57 -31.99
N ALA A 113 70.60 55.27 -31.84
CA ALA A 113 71.95 54.70 -31.93
C ALA A 113 72.53 54.85 -33.34
N GLU A 114 71.71 54.70 -34.39
CA GLU A 114 72.12 54.98 -35.77
C GLU A 114 72.39 56.47 -35.99
N LYS A 115 71.63 57.38 -35.35
CA LYS A 115 71.91 58.82 -35.37
C LYS A 115 73.26 59.14 -34.69
N ARG A 116 73.51 58.59 -33.49
CA ARG A 116 74.79 58.72 -32.77
C ARG A 116 75.97 58.21 -33.62
N ARG A 117 75.79 57.11 -34.36
CA ARG A 117 76.79 56.57 -35.29
C ARG A 117 77.09 57.53 -36.44
N LYS A 118 76.05 58.08 -37.10
CA LYS A 118 76.21 59.06 -38.19
C LYS A 118 76.91 60.34 -37.72
N GLU A 119 76.59 60.82 -36.52
CA GLU A 119 77.27 61.98 -35.91
C GLU A 119 78.74 61.71 -35.58
N ALA A 120 79.09 60.50 -35.13
CA ALA A 120 80.47 60.11 -34.88
C ALA A 120 81.33 60.11 -36.15
N ILE A 121 80.77 59.62 -37.26
CA ILE A 121 81.41 59.66 -38.59
C ILE A 121 81.66 61.11 -39.02
N LYS A 122 80.66 61.99 -38.87
CA LYS A 122 80.77 63.41 -39.22
C LYS A 122 81.86 64.15 -38.42
N LYS A 123 82.14 63.70 -37.19
CA LYS A 123 83.20 64.25 -36.32
C LYS A 123 84.59 63.61 -36.55
N GLY A 124 84.80 62.89 -37.65
CA GLY A 124 86.09 62.30 -38.03
C GLY A 124 86.51 61.08 -37.18
N LYS A 125 85.60 60.54 -36.35
CA LYS A 125 85.88 59.34 -35.54
C LYS A 125 85.62 58.08 -36.37
N LYS A 126 86.51 57.07 -36.28
CA LYS A 126 86.30 55.76 -36.91
C LYS A 126 84.96 55.17 -36.43
N PRO A 127 84.05 54.79 -37.35
CA PRO A 127 82.73 54.28 -36.95
C PRO A 127 82.88 52.95 -36.20
N PRO A 128 82.13 52.73 -35.11
CA PRO A 128 82.12 51.44 -34.42
C PRO A 128 81.55 50.35 -35.34
N LYS A 129 82.21 49.18 -35.37
CA LYS A 129 81.79 48.01 -36.17
C LYS A 129 80.48 47.37 -35.69
N VAL A 130 80.11 47.57 -34.42
CA VAL A 130 78.87 47.07 -33.81
C VAL A 130 78.17 48.22 -33.10
N ILE A 131 76.88 48.41 -33.38
CA ILE A 131 76.03 49.40 -32.70
C ILE A 131 75.57 48.79 -31.38
N VAL A 132 76.12 49.25 -30.27
CA VAL A 132 75.66 48.85 -28.93
C VAL A 132 74.44 49.69 -28.57
N LEU A 133 73.27 49.05 -28.51
CA LEU A 133 72.03 49.69 -28.06
C LEU A 133 72.04 49.83 -26.55
N LYS A 134 71.56 50.97 -26.03
CA LYS A 134 71.33 51.10 -24.60
C LYS A 134 70.20 50.15 -24.16
N PRO A 135 70.28 49.56 -22.94
CA PRO A 135 69.18 48.77 -22.41
C PRO A 135 67.89 49.61 -22.34
N VAL A 136 66.82 49.12 -22.98
CA VAL A 136 65.52 49.78 -22.92
C VAL A 136 64.93 49.57 -21.53
N VAL A 137 64.68 50.67 -20.79
CA VAL A 137 64.00 50.60 -19.49
C VAL A 137 62.50 50.39 -19.72
N LEU A 138 62.03 49.19 -19.40
CA LEU A 138 60.63 48.80 -19.45
C LEU A 138 60.06 48.66 -18.04
N ALA A 139 58.75 48.88 -17.92
CA ALA A 139 58.03 48.48 -16.72
C ALA A 139 58.18 46.96 -16.49
N PRO A 140 57.91 46.45 -15.27
CA PRO A 140 57.89 45.02 -15.04
C PRO A 140 56.83 44.35 -15.94
N LYS A 141 57.22 43.31 -16.70
CA LYS A 141 56.29 42.54 -17.55
C LYS A 141 55.15 41.98 -16.67
N PRO A 142 53.87 42.24 -16.99
CA PRO A 142 52.75 41.68 -16.23
C PRO A 142 52.82 40.15 -16.14
N LYS A 143 52.57 39.58 -14.96
CA LYS A 143 52.56 38.13 -14.76
C LYS A 143 51.16 37.57 -14.91
N LEU A 144 51.02 36.50 -15.70
CA LEU A 144 49.78 35.76 -15.85
C LEU A 144 49.67 34.65 -14.79
N PRO A 145 48.52 34.50 -14.09
CA PRO A 145 48.31 33.35 -13.22
C PRO A 145 48.38 32.01 -13.98
N PRO A 146 48.63 30.86 -13.35
CA PRO A 146 48.63 29.56 -14.05
C PRO A 146 47.28 29.27 -14.73
N ILE A 147 47.32 28.73 -15.93
CA ILE A 147 46.14 28.24 -16.67
C ILE A 147 46.47 26.90 -17.32
N ALA A 148 45.56 25.94 -17.22
CA ALA A 148 45.71 24.59 -17.76
C ALA A 148 44.68 24.32 -18.85
N ALA A 149 45.02 23.46 -19.81
CA ALA A 149 44.08 22.98 -20.81
C ALA A 149 42.99 22.11 -20.16
N LYS A 150 41.79 22.15 -20.75
CA LYS A 150 40.60 21.47 -20.25
C LYS A 150 40.45 20.07 -20.83
N ASN A 151 39.89 19.18 -20.01
CA ASN A 151 39.44 17.85 -20.42
C ASN A 151 37.94 17.88 -20.74
N MET A 152 37.50 16.96 -21.60
CA MET A 152 36.12 16.92 -22.07
C MET A 152 35.53 15.52 -21.94
N VAL A 153 34.26 15.48 -21.56
CA VAL A 153 33.46 14.27 -21.46
C VAL A 153 32.21 14.44 -22.32
N ASN A 154 31.97 13.47 -23.20
CA ASN A 154 30.72 13.35 -23.95
C ASN A 154 29.86 12.27 -23.29
N ILE A 155 28.62 12.61 -22.95
CA ILE A 155 27.69 11.76 -22.21
C ILE A 155 26.42 11.58 -23.03
N GLU A 156 26.16 10.34 -23.41
CA GLU A 156 25.00 9.94 -24.20
C GLU A 156 24.22 8.86 -23.45
N THR A 157 22.89 8.89 -23.59
CA THR A 157 22.01 7.88 -23.01
C THR A 157 20.99 7.38 -24.03
N GLU A 158 20.56 6.14 -23.84
CA GLU A 158 19.40 5.58 -24.52
C GLU A 158 18.29 5.29 -23.49
N PRO A 159 17.13 5.98 -23.56
CA PRO A 159 16.81 7.11 -24.45
C PRO A 159 17.57 8.40 -24.09
N ALA A 160 17.61 9.33 -25.06
CA ALA A 160 18.19 10.67 -24.89
C ALA A 160 17.29 11.59 -24.02
N GLY A 161 17.82 12.71 -23.55
CA GLY A 161 17.10 13.72 -22.76
C GLY A 161 17.19 13.52 -21.24
N ALA A 162 18.12 12.68 -20.77
CA ALA A 162 18.29 12.39 -19.35
C ALA A 162 19.11 13.49 -18.65
N GLN A 163 18.73 13.88 -17.43
CA GLN A 163 19.46 14.88 -16.65
C GLN A 163 20.78 14.32 -16.11
N VAL A 164 21.85 15.10 -16.21
CA VAL A 164 23.20 14.73 -15.79
C VAL A 164 23.60 15.50 -14.52
N PHE A 165 24.05 14.79 -13.49
CA PHE A 165 24.54 15.36 -12.24
C PHE A 165 25.98 14.91 -11.99
N LEU A 166 26.86 15.86 -11.63
CA LEU A 166 28.26 15.61 -11.30
C LEU A 166 28.47 15.62 -9.79
N ASN A 167 29.18 14.62 -9.26
CA ASN A 167 29.61 14.52 -7.85
C ASN A 167 28.47 14.75 -6.83
N ASP A 168 27.30 14.16 -7.08
CA ASP A 168 26.10 14.28 -6.24
C ASP A 168 25.61 15.73 -6.04
N SER A 169 25.95 16.64 -6.97
CA SER A 169 25.42 18.00 -7.03
C SER A 169 23.88 18.01 -7.09
N LYS A 170 23.26 19.00 -6.43
CA LYS A 170 21.80 19.24 -6.51
C LYS A 170 21.39 19.90 -7.83
N THR A 171 22.33 20.55 -8.52
CA THR A 171 22.07 21.24 -9.78
C THR A 171 22.46 20.33 -10.93
N SER A 172 21.57 20.21 -11.92
CA SER A 172 21.87 19.48 -13.15
C SER A 172 22.87 20.26 -14.01
N GLU A 173 23.85 19.54 -14.56
CA GLU A 173 24.82 20.07 -15.52
C GLU A 173 24.24 20.19 -16.94
N GLY A 174 23.08 19.58 -17.18
CA GLY A 174 22.38 19.59 -18.46
C GLY A 174 21.57 18.32 -18.73
N VAL A 175 21.22 18.09 -19.99
CA VAL A 175 20.52 16.87 -20.45
C VAL A 175 21.30 16.18 -21.56
N THR A 176 21.23 14.86 -21.65
CA THR A 176 21.91 14.07 -22.67
C THR A 176 21.27 14.23 -24.06
N PRO A 177 22.04 14.19 -25.16
CA PRO A 177 23.51 14.17 -25.22
C PRO A 177 24.14 15.45 -24.63
N LEU A 178 25.07 15.28 -23.68
CA LEU A 178 25.71 16.39 -22.96
C LEU A 178 27.22 16.34 -23.14
N GLN A 179 27.79 17.48 -23.46
CA GLN A 179 29.21 17.70 -23.53
C GLN A 179 29.62 18.67 -22.45
N MET A 180 30.51 18.24 -21.55
CA MET A 180 30.93 19.06 -20.43
C MET A 180 32.41 18.86 -20.07
N GLU A 181 32.93 19.85 -19.36
CA GLU A 181 34.31 19.87 -18.89
C GLU A 181 34.36 19.34 -17.47
N ILE A 182 35.22 18.36 -17.22
CA ILE A 182 35.40 17.76 -15.90
C ILE A 182 36.89 17.85 -15.51
N PRO A 183 37.23 18.26 -14.27
CA PRO A 183 38.59 18.23 -13.76
C PRO A 183 39.24 16.84 -13.85
N LEU A 184 40.57 16.79 -13.71
CA LEU A 184 41.29 15.52 -13.59
C LEU A 184 40.94 14.83 -12.26
N GLY A 185 40.91 13.50 -12.28
CA GLY A 185 40.65 12.68 -11.08
C GLY A 185 39.38 11.85 -11.17
N LYS A 186 38.94 11.32 -10.02
CA LYS A 186 37.75 10.47 -9.92
C LYS A 186 36.51 11.34 -9.72
N HIS A 187 35.48 11.06 -10.51
CA HIS A 187 34.21 11.76 -10.48
C HIS A 187 33.06 10.76 -10.56
N SER A 188 31.93 11.11 -9.94
CA SER A 188 30.69 10.35 -10.07
C SER A 188 29.71 11.08 -10.97
N ILE A 189 29.18 10.39 -11.98
CA ILE A 189 28.14 10.89 -12.86
C ILE A 189 26.85 10.14 -12.54
N THR A 190 25.81 10.89 -12.20
CA THR A 190 24.47 10.36 -11.92
C THR A 190 23.52 10.84 -13.01
N ILE A 191 22.85 9.90 -13.66
CA ILE A 191 21.85 10.15 -14.69
C ILE A 191 20.45 9.92 -14.12
N LYS A 192 19.53 10.87 -14.34
CA LYS A 192 18.12 10.74 -13.95
C LYS A 192 17.21 11.06 -15.11
N MET A 193 16.19 10.23 -15.33
CA MET A 193 15.15 10.45 -16.32
C MET A 193 13.82 9.93 -15.78
N LYS A 194 12.73 10.66 -16.03
CA LYS A 194 11.40 10.29 -15.56
C LYS A 194 10.99 8.95 -16.18
N GLY A 195 10.60 7.98 -15.34
CA GLY A 195 10.19 6.64 -15.77
C GLY A 195 11.34 5.66 -16.00
N PHE A 196 12.57 6.04 -15.65
CA PHE A 196 13.75 5.19 -15.74
C PHE A 196 14.47 5.13 -14.39
N SER A 197 15.07 3.98 -14.09
CA SER A 197 15.89 3.82 -12.90
C SER A 197 17.13 4.72 -12.98
N PRO A 198 17.47 5.48 -11.92
CA PRO A 198 18.65 6.35 -11.92
C PRO A 198 19.92 5.50 -12.04
N LEU A 199 20.88 5.98 -12.84
CA LEU A 199 22.14 5.27 -13.08
C LEU A 199 23.31 6.12 -12.58
N LYS A 200 24.11 5.57 -11.67
CA LYS A 200 25.33 6.21 -11.13
C LYS A 200 26.56 5.47 -11.64
N ARG A 201 27.52 6.20 -12.22
CA ARG A 201 28.77 5.66 -12.76
C ARG A 201 29.97 6.45 -12.24
N GLN A 202 30.93 5.72 -11.67
CA GLN A 202 32.23 6.29 -11.31
C GLN A 202 33.12 6.32 -12.55
N VAL A 203 33.78 7.46 -12.79
CA VAL A 203 34.68 7.67 -13.92
C VAL A 203 35.97 8.32 -13.45
N GLU A 204 37.08 7.97 -14.08
CA GLU A 204 38.37 8.60 -13.82
C GLU A 204 38.79 9.41 -15.05
N ILE A 205 38.87 10.73 -14.89
CA ILE A 205 39.29 11.65 -15.92
C ILE A 205 40.81 11.73 -15.90
N ARG A 206 41.43 11.17 -16.94
CA ARG A 206 42.88 11.18 -17.15
C ARG A 206 43.27 12.26 -18.15
N GLN A 207 44.51 12.74 -18.02
CA GLN A 207 45.06 13.72 -18.95
C GLN A 207 45.15 13.12 -20.36
N ASN A 208 44.95 13.97 -21.37
CA ASN A 208 45.10 13.62 -22.78
C ASN A 208 44.07 12.62 -23.36
N LYS A 209 42.88 12.48 -22.73
CA LYS A 209 41.78 11.67 -23.28
C LYS A 209 40.44 12.41 -23.21
N MET A 210 39.71 12.44 -24.33
CA MET A 210 38.28 12.68 -24.34
C MET A 210 37.57 11.39 -23.91
N LEU A 211 36.76 11.47 -22.86
CA LEU A 211 35.98 10.33 -22.36
C LEU A 211 34.59 10.34 -22.99
N GLU A 212 34.20 9.22 -23.58
CA GLU A 212 32.84 9.00 -24.08
C GLU A 212 32.12 8.02 -23.16
N LEU A 213 30.95 8.41 -22.70
CA LEU A 213 30.09 7.59 -21.85
C LEU A 213 28.77 7.37 -22.56
N PHE A 214 28.55 6.13 -22.98
CA PHE A 214 27.24 5.67 -23.43
C PHE A 214 26.58 4.86 -22.30
N MET A 215 25.35 5.21 -21.96
CA MET A 215 24.62 4.65 -20.81
C MET A 215 23.18 4.30 -21.18
N ASN A 216 22.84 3.02 -21.10
CA ASN A 216 21.47 2.56 -21.36
C ASN A 216 20.65 2.62 -20.08
N LEU A 217 19.56 3.38 -20.13
CA LEU A 217 18.66 3.52 -19.00
C LEU A 217 17.63 2.38 -19.03
N LYS A 218 17.45 1.75 -17.88
CA LYS A 218 16.41 0.73 -17.71
C LYS A 218 15.12 1.42 -17.32
N GLN A 219 14.03 1.10 -18.03
CA GLN A 219 12.70 1.55 -17.62
C GLN A 219 12.44 1.09 -16.19
N GLU A 220 11.93 1.99 -15.38
CA GLU A 220 11.55 1.68 -14.02
C GLU A 220 10.30 0.78 -14.08
N SER A 221 10.43 -0.47 -13.63
CA SER A 221 9.30 -1.38 -13.62
C SER A 221 8.20 -0.81 -12.72
N LYS A 222 6.98 -0.65 -13.25
CA LYS A 222 5.80 -0.31 -12.45
C LYS A 222 5.32 -1.47 -11.59
N LEU A 223 5.90 -2.65 -11.77
CA LEU A 223 5.56 -3.88 -11.08
C LEU A 223 6.72 -4.33 -10.20
N ALA A 224 6.41 -4.67 -8.96
CA ALA A 224 7.33 -5.30 -8.03
C ALA A 224 6.97 -6.79 -7.89
N TRP A 225 7.98 -7.65 -7.92
CA TRP A 225 7.81 -9.06 -7.62
C TRP A 225 7.71 -9.25 -6.11
N ILE A 226 6.69 -9.98 -5.65
CA ILE A 226 6.50 -10.31 -4.24
C ILE A 226 6.42 -11.81 -4.02
N ARG A 227 6.91 -12.26 -2.87
CA ARG A 227 6.73 -13.61 -2.33
C ARG A 227 5.98 -13.52 -1.01
N VAL A 228 4.84 -14.17 -0.90
CA VAL A 228 4.01 -14.20 0.31
C VAL A 228 3.95 -15.62 0.85
N THR A 229 4.37 -15.81 2.10
CA THR A 229 4.38 -17.11 2.78
C THR A 229 3.64 -17.04 4.11
N SER A 230 3.12 -18.19 4.56
CA SER A 230 2.40 -18.31 5.84
C SER A 230 2.59 -19.69 6.44
N ASN A 231 2.37 -19.82 7.75
CA ASN A 231 2.26 -21.10 8.47
C ASN A 231 0.99 -21.88 8.10
N CYS A 232 -0.01 -21.24 7.48
CA CYS A 232 -1.16 -21.91 6.88
C CYS A 232 -0.87 -22.21 5.41
N GLN A 233 -0.80 -23.50 5.06
CA GLN A 233 -0.65 -23.94 3.68
C GLN A 233 -1.92 -23.64 2.89
N SER A 234 -1.77 -23.22 1.63
CA SER A 234 -2.88 -23.01 0.70
C SER A 234 -3.91 -21.96 1.18
N ALA A 235 -3.48 -21.02 2.02
CA ALA A 235 -4.30 -19.90 2.49
C ALA A 235 -4.50 -18.89 1.37
N ASP A 236 -5.70 -18.32 1.27
CA ASP A 236 -6.02 -17.33 0.25
C ASP A 236 -5.29 -16.01 0.54
N VAL A 237 -4.63 -15.47 -0.48
CA VAL A 237 -3.94 -14.18 -0.46
C VAL A 237 -4.78 -13.19 -1.25
N TYR A 238 -5.04 -12.03 -0.67
CA TYR A 238 -5.79 -10.92 -1.27
C TYR A 238 -4.91 -9.68 -1.34
N LEU A 239 -5.03 -8.88 -2.39
CA LEU A 239 -4.35 -7.60 -2.56
C LEU A 239 -5.38 -6.47 -2.52
N ASP A 240 -5.16 -5.49 -1.64
CA ASP A 240 -5.99 -4.29 -1.50
C ASP A 240 -7.48 -4.56 -1.20
N GLY A 241 -7.73 -5.60 -0.40
CA GLY A 241 -9.07 -6.01 0.03
C GLY A 241 -9.58 -7.24 -0.72
N LYS A 242 -10.84 -7.62 -0.46
CA LYS A 242 -11.43 -8.90 -0.93
C LYS A 242 -12.36 -8.77 -2.14
N SER A 243 -12.63 -7.56 -2.62
CA SER A 243 -13.63 -7.31 -3.69
C SER A 243 -13.28 -7.96 -5.02
N THR A 244 -12.00 -8.14 -5.30
CA THR A 244 -11.47 -8.73 -6.55
C THR A 244 -11.24 -10.24 -6.46
N GLY A 245 -11.55 -10.85 -5.30
CA GLY A 245 -11.18 -12.23 -5.03
C GLY A 245 -9.70 -12.40 -4.66
N PRO A 246 -9.26 -13.63 -4.34
CA PRO A 246 -7.87 -13.89 -4.00
C PRO A 246 -6.97 -13.79 -5.23
N ILE A 247 -5.81 -13.15 -5.09
CA ILE A 247 -4.76 -13.12 -6.11
C ILE A 247 -4.04 -14.47 -6.26
N GLY A 248 -4.17 -15.34 -5.25
CA GLY A 248 -3.57 -16.67 -5.24
C GLY A 248 -3.59 -17.28 -3.84
N LYS A 249 -2.76 -18.31 -3.63
CA LYS A 249 -2.66 -19.04 -2.36
C LYS A 249 -1.23 -19.09 -1.84
N THR A 250 -1.03 -19.23 -0.53
CA THR A 250 0.30 -19.37 0.09
C THR A 250 0.94 -20.73 -0.21
N PRO A 251 2.25 -20.78 -0.59
CA PRO A 251 3.10 -19.64 -0.92
C PRO A 251 2.73 -19.01 -2.27
N TYR A 252 2.52 -17.70 -2.28
CA TYR A 252 2.18 -16.95 -3.49
C TYR A 252 3.42 -16.23 -4.01
N ASN A 253 3.67 -16.30 -5.31
CA ASN A 253 4.64 -15.46 -5.99
C ASN A 253 3.97 -14.76 -7.16
N GLY A 254 4.19 -13.46 -7.33
CA GLY A 254 3.59 -12.71 -8.43
C GLY A 254 4.01 -11.26 -8.45
N TYR A 255 3.53 -10.54 -9.46
CA TYR A 255 3.76 -9.12 -9.62
C TYR A 255 2.62 -8.31 -9.04
N VAL A 256 2.95 -7.22 -8.36
CA VAL A 256 1.99 -6.22 -7.87
C VAL A 256 2.45 -4.82 -8.30
N PRO A 257 1.54 -3.84 -8.43
CA PRO A 257 1.93 -2.47 -8.71
C PRO A 257 2.92 -1.92 -7.68
N ARG A 258 3.73 -0.95 -8.09
CA ARG A 258 4.61 -0.20 -7.18
C ARG A 258 3.76 0.67 -6.26
N GLY A 259 4.16 0.72 -5.00
CA GLY A 259 3.63 1.63 -3.99
C GLY A 259 3.06 0.88 -2.79
N LYS A 260 2.39 1.62 -1.90
CA LYS A 260 1.80 1.03 -0.70
C LYS A 260 0.57 0.20 -1.05
N HIS A 261 0.59 -1.05 -0.63
CA HIS A 261 -0.50 -2.00 -0.78
C HIS A 261 -0.81 -2.66 0.57
N THR A 262 -1.93 -3.36 0.62
CA THR A 262 -2.24 -4.25 1.75
C THR A 262 -2.42 -5.67 1.27
N ILE A 263 -1.82 -6.63 1.97
CA ILE A 263 -2.07 -8.06 1.75
C ILE A 263 -2.89 -8.62 2.91
N THR A 264 -3.99 -9.28 2.59
CA THR A 264 -4.80 -10.01 3.57
C THR A 264 -4.63 -11.50 3.31
N ILE A 265 -4.29 -12.27 4.34
CA ILE A 265 -4.21 -13.73 4.26
C ILE A 265 -5.34 -14.34 5.07
N SER A 266 -6.13 -15.22 4.44
CA SER A 266 -7.29 -15.86 5.04
C SER A 266 -7.21 -17.39 4.90
N GLY A 267 -7.44 -18.10 6.00
CA GLY A 267 -7.39 -19.56 6.04
C GLY A 267 -8.56 -20.16 6.85
N PRO A 268 -9.04 -21.37 6.51
CA PRO A 268 -10.29 -21.95 7.03
C PRO A 268 -10.35 -22.14 8.56
N ALA A 269 -9.21 -22.31 9.23
CA ALA A 269 -9.12 -22.47 10.69
C ALA A 269 -8.32 -21.34 11.37
N TYR A 270 -8.09 -20.24 10.67
CA TYR A 270 -7.21 -19.16 11.12
C TYR A 270 -7.95 -17.82 11.19
N ILE A 271 -7.53 -16.98 12.12
CA ILE A 271 -7.89 -15.57 12.15
C ILE A 271 -7.13 -14.92 11.00
N GLU A 272 -7.84 -14.25 10.12
CA GLU A 272 -7.20 -13.57 9.00
C GLU A 272 -6.36 -12.39 9.48
N LYS A 273 -5.29 -12.12 8.76
CA LYS A 273 -4.34 -11.06 9.11
C LYS A 273 -4.07 -10.20 7.89
N THR A 274 -4.07 -8.89 8.11
CA THR A 274 -3.74 -7.89 7.08
C THR A 274 -2.39 -7.27 7.41
N LEU A 275 -1.53 -7.16 6.41
CA LEU A 275 -0.20 -6.54 6.49
C LEU A 275 -0.09 -5.45 5.42
N ALA A 276 0.37 -4.27 5.80
CA ALA A 276 0.76 -3.22 4.85
C ALA A 276 2.13 -3.55 4.26
N ILE A 277 2.27 -3.42 2.95
CA ILE A 277 3.51 -3.66 2.20
C ILE A 277 3.80 -2.45 1.29
N ASP A 278 5.09 -2.20 1.02
CA ASP A 278 5.53 -1.19 0.05
C ASP A 278 6.61 -1.82 -0.84
N PRO A 279 6.22 -2.70 -1.77
CA PRO A 279 7.18 -3.49 -2.55
C PRO A 279 7.95 -2.63 -3.55
N VAL A 280 9.27 -2.79 -3.55
CA VAL A 280 10.20 -2.05 -4.40
C VAL A 280 10.52 -2.86 -5.66
N PRO A 281 10.30 -2.31 -6.88
CA PRO A 281 10.63 -2.99 -8.12
C PRO A 281 12.12 -3.36 -8.21
N GLY A 282 12.42 -4.62 -8.56
CA GLY A 282 13.80 -5.12 -8.68
C GLY A 282 14.44 -5.60 -7.38
N GLU A 283 13.81 -5.36 -6.23
CA GLU A 283 14.22 -5.93 -4.95
C GLU A 283 13.53 -7.29 -4.68
N ASN A 284 14.09 -8.06 -3.75
CA ASN A 284 13.50 -9.31 -3.29
C ASN A 284 12.48 -9.05 -2.18
N ASN A 285 11.26 -8.67 -2.56
CA ASN A 285 10.18 -8.41 -1.61
C ASN A 285 9.57 -9.73 -1.11
N SER A 286 9.93 -10.16 0.10
CA SER A 286 9.41 -11.39 0.71
C SER A 286 8.72 -11.10 2.04
N TYR A 287 7.46 -11.49 2.16
CA TYR A 287 6.62 -11.26 3.33
C TYR A 287 6.18 -12.60 3.93
N HIS A 288 6.58 -12.84 5.19
CA HIS A 288 6.10 -13.97 5.97
C HIS A 288 5.03 -13.51 6.96
N VAL A 289 3.86 -14.14 6.92
CA VAL A 289 2.74 -13.80 7.77
C VAL A 289 2.29 -15.04 8.53
N ALA A 290 2.61 -15.09 9.82
CA ALA A 290 2.08 -16.09 10.73
C ALA A 290 0.62 -15.76 11.08
N LEU A 291 -0.29 -16.68 10.77
CA LEU A 291 -1.69 -16.63 11.17
C LEU A 291 -1.90 -17.34 12.51
N GLU A 292 -2.82 -16.79 13.29
CA GLU A 292 -3.25 -17.36 14.56
C GLU A 292 -4.44 -18.31 14.33
N LYS A 293 -4.40 -19.51 14.92
CA LYS A 293 -5.52 -20.45 14.83
C LYS A 293 -6.74 -19.86 15.53
N ARG A 294 -7.92 -19.96 14.90
CA ARG A 294 -9.19 -19.63 15.55
C ARG A 294 -9.34 -20.49 16.81
N PRO A 295 -9.79 -19.91 17.92
CA PRO A 295 -10.04 -20.68 19.11
C PRO A 295 -11.34 -21.47 18.90
N LEU A 296 -11.21 -22.71 18.44
CA LEU A 296 -12.32 -23.60 18.13
C LEU A 296 -12.44 -24.66 19.23
N ALA A 297 -13.67 -25.07 19.50
CA ALA A 297 -14.04 -26.15 20.41
C ALA A 297 -14.88 -27.18 19.65
N TYR A 298 -15.05 -28.36 20.23
CA TYR A 298 -15.80 -29.48 19.66
C TYR A 298 -16.98 -29.85 20.55
N LEU A 299 -18.15 -30.03 19.94
CA LEU A 299 -19.37 -30.44 20.59
C LEU A 299 -19.86 -31.78 20.07
N SER A 300 -20.24 -32.67 20.98
CA SER A 300 -20.99 -33.88 20.66
C SER A 300 -22.33 -33.86 21.39
N ILE A 301 -23.41 -34.10 20.67
CA ILE A 301 -24.78 -34.07 21.20
C ILE A 301 -25.47 -35.39 20.84
N PHE A 302 -25.88 -36.11 21.88
CA PHE A 302 -26.54 -37.40 21.78
C PHE A 302 -27.54 -37.56 22.92
N GLY A 303 -28.22 -38.72 23.00
CA GLY A 303 -29.12 -39.05 24.11
C GLY A 303 -30.48 -39.53 23.64
N ASN A 304 -31.45 -39.51 24.55
CA ASN A 304 -32.75 -40.13 24.34
C ASN A 304 -33.72 -39.22 23.57
N ARG A 305 -34.41 -39.78 22.57
CA ARG A 305 -35.42 -39.11 21.73
C ARG A 305 -34.91 -37.88 20.93
N VAL A 306 -33.59 -37.68 20.86
CA VAL A 306 -32.95 -36.55 20.15
C VAL A 306 -32.80 -36.73 18.65
N ARG A 307 -33.07 -37.92 18.11
CA ARG A 307 -32.98 -38.17 16.66
C ARG A 307 -33.82 -37.15 15.88
N ASN A 308 -33.22 -36.50 14.90
CA ASN A 308 -33.79 -35.42 14.09
C ASN A 308 -34.11 -34.12 14.88
N ALA A 309 -33.54 -33.93 16.07
CA ALA A 309 -33.67 -32.67 16.79
C ALA A 309 -32.74 -31.61 16.20
N LYS A 310 -33.24 -30.38 16.06
CA LYS A 310 -32.45 -29.24 15.60
C LYS A 310 -31.62 -28.71 16.77
N VAL A 311 -30.31 -28.60 16.54
CA VAL A 311 -29.37 -28.03 17.52
C VAL A 311 -28.97 -26.64 17.05
N LYS A 312 -29.20 -25.65 17.91
CA LYS A 312 -28.79 -24.26 17.70
C LYS A 312 -27.75 -23.82 18.72
N LEU A 313 -26.77 -23.07 18.24
CA LEU A 313 -25.82 -22.32 19.06
C LEU A 313 -26.08 -20.83 18.82
N GLY A 314 -26.65 -20.16 19.82
CA GLY A 314 -27.24 -18.83 19.64
C GLY A 314 -28.42 -18.87 18.67
N LYS A 315 -28.34 -18.12 17.56
CA LYS A 315 -29.37 -18.09 16.51
C LYS A 315 -29.13 -19.12 15.39
N LYS A 316 -27.90 -19.63 15.24
CA LYS A 316 -27.47 -20.48 14.12
C LYS A 316 -27.74 -21.95 14.41
N VAL A 317 -28.30 -22.68 13.44
CA VAL A 317 -28.39 -24.15 13.49
C VAL A 317 -27.00 -24.71 13.16
N ILE A 318 -26.43 -25.47 14.10
CA ILE A 318 -25.08 -26.05 13.94
C ILE A 318 -25.14 -27.52 13.48
N CYS A 319 -26.20 -28.25 13.80
CA CYS A 319 -26.39 -29.63 13.38
C CYS A 319 -27.85 -30.09 13.53
N VAL A 320 -28.12 -31.29 13.05
CA VAL A 320 -29.28 -32.11 13.44
C VAL A 320 -28.76 -33.29 14.25
N ALA A 321 -29.31 -33.50 15.46
CA ALA A 321 -28.83 -34.53 16.39
C ALA A 321 -29.32 -35.95 16.01
N PRO A 322 -28.55 -37.01 16.37
CA PRO A 322 -27.28 -36.98 17.08
C PRO A 322 -26.13 -36.49 16.18
N CYS A 323 -25.18 -35.77 16.76
CA CYS A 323 -24.08 -35.20 16.00
C CYS A 323 -22.79 -35.21 16.85
N LEU A 324 -21.67 -35.60 16.24
CA LEU A 324 -20.42 -35.90 16.94
C LEU A 324 -19.30 -34.96 16.47
N LYS A 325 -18.47 -34.48 17.41
CA LYS A 325 -17.28 -33.66 17.14
C LYS A 325 -17.52 -32.49 16.18
N ILE A 326 -18.59 -31.73 16.38
CA ILE A 326 -18.86 -30.54 15.57
C ILE A 326 -17.98 -29.40 16.04
N GLN A 327 -17.31 -28.77 15.09
CA GLN A 327 -16.47 -27.61 15.36
C GLN A 327 -17.31 -26.35 15.55
N VAL A 328 -17.09 -25.66 16.65
CA VAL A 328 -17.77 -24.41 17.02
C VAL A 328 -16.78 -23.39 17.58
N PRO A 329 -17.06 -22.08 17.50
CA PRO A 329 -16.21 -21.06 18.14
C PRO A 329 -16.15 -21.26 19.65
N SER A 330 -14.99 -21.03 20.26
CA SER A 330 -14.88 -20.90 21.72
C SER A 330 -15.64 -19.66 22.21
N GLY A 331 -15.85 -19.57 23.51
CA GLY A 331 -16.59 -18.50 24.18
C GLY A 331 -17.91 -18.97 24.79
N THR A 332 -18.69 -18.00 25.24
CA THR A 332 -19.98 -18.24 25.88
C THR A 332 -21.09 -18.33 24.85
N HIS A 333 -21.78 -19.45 24.81
CA HIS A 333 -22.84 -19.73 23.85
C HIS A 333 -24.13 -20.17 24.54
N THR A 334 -25.25 -19.96 23.88
CA THR A 334 -26.54 -20.52 24.31
C THR A 334 -26.89 -21.70 23.42
N LEU A 335 -26.83 -22.91 23.97
CA LEU A 335 -27.17 -24.15 23.29
C LEU A 335 -28.67 -24.40 23.42
N ARG A 336 -29.40 -24.48 22.30
CA ARG A 336 -30.83 -24.81 22.27
C ARG A 336 -31.09 -26.03 21.41
N ILE A 337 -31.83 -26.99 21.95
CA ILE A 337 -32.17 -28.23 21.27
C ILE A 337 -33.69 -28.35 21.21
N SER A 338 -34.22 -28.51 20.00
CA SER A 338 -35.66 -28.56 19.78
C SER A 338 -36.07 -29.59 18.75
N LYS A 339 -37.25 -30.18 18.97
CA LYS A 339 -37.89 -31.15 18.07
C LYS A 339 -39.39 -30.94 18.09
N LYS A 340 -40.06 -31.15 16.96
CA LYS A 340 -41.53 -31.03 16.86
C LYS A 340 -42.18 -32.00 17.84
N GLY A 341 -43.16 -31.52 18.63
CA GLY A 341 -43.88 -32.32 19.62
C GLY A 341 -43.13 -32.57 20.94
N MET A 342 -41.94 -31.99 21.13
CA MET A 342 -41.14 -32.13 22.36
C MET A 342 -40.92 -30.79 23.06
N LYS A 343 -40.75 -30.80 24.39
CA LYS A 343 -40.30 -29.65 25.18
C LYS A 343 -38.86 -29.28 24.75
N SER A 344 -38.64 -28.08 24.23
CA SER A 344 -37.29 -27.63 23.85
C SER A 344 -36.47 -27.26 25.09
N VAL A 345 -35.18 -27.59 25.10
CA VAL A 345 -34.29 -27.29 26.22
C VAL A 345 -33.19 -26.32 25.78
N THR A 346 -32.83 -25.40 26.67
CA THR A 346 -31.81 -24.37 26.43
C THR A 346 -30.83 -24.32 27.60
N LYS A 347 -29.52 -24.24 27.32
CA LYS A 347 -28.46 -24.16 28.34
C LYS A 347 -27.38 -23.18 27.90
N LYS A 348 -26.93 -22.31 28.80
CA LYS A 348 -25.71 -21.51 28.57
C LYS A 348 -24.49 -22.41 28.79
N ILE A 349 -23.58 -22.41 27.83
CA ILE A 349 -22.35 -23.21 27.84
C ILE A 349 -21.16 -22.29 27.59
N ILE A 350 -20.05 -22.56 28.28
CA ILE A 350 -18.77 -21.89 28.05
C ILE A 350 -17.88 -22.91 27.38
N LEU A 351 -17.26 -22.56 26.26
CA LEU A 351 -16.35 -23.43 25.52
C LEU A 351 -14.98 -22.77 25.46
N GLU A 352 -13.95 -23.45 25.97
CA GLU A 352 -12.56 -23.00 25.85
C GLU A 352 -11.92 -23.52 24.56
N LYS A 353 -10.77 -22.96 24.20
CA LYS A 353 -10.05 -23.38 22.99
C LYS A 353 -9.60 -24.82 23.13
N GLY A 354 -9.97 -25.66 22.17
CA GLY A 354 -9.63 -27.09 22.18
C GLY A 354 -10.53 -27.93 23.08
N ASP A 355 -11.57 -27.36 23.70
CA ASP A 355 -12.52 -28.13 24.50
C ASP A 355 -13.24 -29.19 23.65
N HIS A 356 -13.45 -30.36 24.22
CA HIS A 356 -14.36 -31.38 23.70
C HIS A 356 -15.47 -31.61 24.72
N LYS A 357 -16.64 -30.97 24.52
CA LYS A 357 -17.78 -31.13 25.41
C LYS A 357 -18.83 -32.06 24.82
N ASN A 358 -19.18 -33.06 25.62
CA ASN A 358 -20.20 -34.04 25.30
C ASN A 358 -21.46 -33.72 26.10
N PHE A 359 -22.60 -33.64 25.42
CA PHE A 359 -23.89 -33.39 26.02
C PHE A 359 -24.83 -34.56 25.73
N SER A 360 -25.25 -35.23 26.80
CA SER A 360 -26.36 -36.17 26.78
C SER A 360 -27.67 -35.43 27.04
N VAL A 361 -28.62 -35.59 26.15
CA VAL A 361 -29.85 -34.82 26.11
C VAL A 361 -31.03 -35.78 26.11
N SER A 362 -31.98 -35.56 27.02
CA SER A 362 -33.26 -36.27 27.03
C SER A 362 -34.37 -35.28 26.73
N LEU A 363 -35.08 -35.49 25.62
CA LEU A 363 -36.24 -34.69 25.25
C LEU A 363 -37.54 -35.37 25.70
N GLU A 364 -38.36 -34.61 26.41
CA GLU A 364 -39.68 -35.04 26.85
C GLU A 364 -40.80 -34.48 25.98
N LYS A 365 -41.93 -35.19 25.94
CA LYS A 365 -43.09 -34.80 25.13
C LYS A 365 -43.64 -33.44 25.60
N ALA A 366 -44.03 -32.60 24.65
CA ALA A 366 -44.78 -31.40 24.99
C ALA A 366 -46.17 -31.76 25.52
N PRO A 367 -46.72 -31.03 26.50
CA PRO A 367 -48.05 -31.31 27.03
C PRO A 367 -49.11 -31.20 25.93
N ASN A 368 -49.99 -32.20 25.84
CA ASN A 368 -51.11 -32.17 24.90
C ASN A 368 -52.21 -31.25 25.45
N ARG A 369 -52.39 -30.08 24.83
CA ARG A 369 -53.40 -29.09 25.26
C ARG A 369 -54.76 -29.22 24.56
N ALA A 370 -54.95 -30.18 23.66
CA ALA A 370 -56.21 -30.33 22.92
C ALA A 370 -57.43 -30.49 23.86
N GLY A 371 -57.27 -31.28 24.92
CA GLY A 371 -58.33 -31.49 25.92
C GLY A 371 -58.65 -30.28 26.77
N ALA A 372 -57.70 -29.36 26.98
CA ALA A 372 -57.92 -28.09 27.68
C ALA A 372 -58.61 -27.07 26.75
N ILE A 373 -58.14 -26.97 25.51
CA ILE A 373 -58.72 -26.08 24.48
C ILE A 373 -60.19 -26.43 24.23
N THR A 374 -60.51 -27.72 24.08
CA THR A 374 -61.89 -28.18 23.87
C THR A 374 -62.80 -27.78 25.04
N ALA A 375 -62.31 -27.96 26.28
CA ALA A 375 -63.06 -27.58 27.48
C ALA A 375 -63.26 -26.05 27.60
N TYR A 376 -62.28 -25.24 27.19
CA TYR A 376 -62.46 -23.79 27.09
C TYR A 376 -63.52 -23.41 26.05
N ILE A 377 -63.51 -24.02 24.86
CA ILE A 377 -64.48 -23.73 23.79
C ILE A 377 -65.90 -24.07 24.25
N VAL A 378 -66.10 -25.27 24.80
CA VAL A 378 -67.42 -25.71 25.30
C VAL A 378 -67.90 -24.80 26.43
N GLY A 379 -67.00 -24.45 27.37
CA GLY A 379 -67.33 -23.57 28.49
C GLY A 379 -67.75 -22.18 28.05
N LEU A 380 -66.98 -21.55 27.14
CA LEU A 380 -67.29 -20.22 26.62
C LEU A 380 -68.56 -20.21 25.75
N ALA A 381 -68.80 -21.25 24.95
CA ALA A 381 -70.03 -21.38 24.17
C ALA A 381 -71.26 -21.52 25.08
N ALA A 382 -71.17 -22.36 26.12
CA ALA A 382 -72.23 -22.51 27.10
C ALA A 382 -72.47 -21.19 27.86
N PHE A 383 -71.41 -20.48 28.24
CA PHE A 383 -71.52 -19.17 28.88
C PHE A 383 -72.25 -18.16 27.99
N GLY A 384 -71.85 -18.04 26.72
CA GLY A 384 -72.50 -17.16 25.75
C GLY A 384 -73.97 -17.50 25.52
N GLY A 385 -74.29 -18.79 25.37
CA GLY A 385 -75.68 -19.26 25.27
C GLY A 385 -76.49 -18.96 26.53
N GLY A 386 -75.89 -19.11 27.72
CA GLY A 386 -76.52 -18.78 29.01
C GLY A 386 -76.85 -17.29 29.13
N VAL A 387 -75.91 -16.41 28.75
CA VAL A 387 -76.14 -14.96 28.70
C VAL A 387 -77.24 -14.61 27.70
N TYR A 388 -77.25 -15.24 26.52
CA TYR A 388 -78.25 -14.99 25.48
C TYR A 388 -79.66 -15.37 25.95
N LEU A 389 -79.86 -16.60 26.45
CA LEU A 389 -81.14 -17.06 26.98
C LEU A 389 -81.59 -16.25 28.20
N GLY A 390 -80.66 -15.91 29.10
CA GLY A 390 -80.94 -15.07 30.25
C GLY A 390 -81.40 -13.67 29.85
N ASN A 391 -80.81 -13.08 28.80
CA ASN A 391 -81.24 -11.80 28.28
C ASN A 391 -82.62 -11.88 27.61
N LEU A 392 -82.89 -12.94 26.82
CA LEU A 392 -84.20 -13.16 26.20
C LEU A 392 -85.30 -13.31 27.25
N ALA A 393 -85.04 -14.12 28.29
CA ALA A 393 -85.95 -14.29 29.43
C ALA A 393 -86.24 -12.96 30.14
N ARG A 394 -85.19 -12.16 30.36
CA ARG A 394 -85.29 -10.83 30.97
C ARG A 394 -86.11 -9.88 30.11
N THR A 395 -85.87 -9.82 28.80
CA THR A 395 -86.64 -8.95 27.89
C THR A 395 -88.13 -9.29 27.93
N ILE A 396 -88.49 -10.58 27.88
CA ILE A 396 -89.90 -11.01 27.97
C ILE A 396 -90.49 -10.61 29.32
N LYS A 397 -89.75 -10.83 30.42
CA LYS A 397 -90.20 -10.45 31.76
C LYS A 397 -90.39 -8.93 31.89
N THR A 398 -89.46 -8.13 31.41
CA THR A 398 -89.54 -6.66 31.44
C THR A 398 -90.69 -6.13 30.58
N ASP A 399 -90.94 -6.72 29.40
CA ASP A 399 -92.12 -6.36 28.58
C ASP A 399 -93.42 -6.68 29.31
N TRP A 400 -93.48 -7.82 30.01
CA TRP A 400 -94.62 -8.18 30.84
C TRP A 400 -94.80 -7.23 32.03
N ASP A 401 -93.74 -6.91 32.77
CA ASP A 401 -93.76 -5.97 33.90
C ASP A 401 -94.21 -4.57 33.43
N ASN A 402 -93.73 -4.09 32.27
CA ASN A 402 -94.15 -2.82 31.68
C ASN A 402 -95.63 -2.81 31.28
N LYS A 403 -96.19 -3.92 30.79
CA LYS A 403 -97.63 -4.05 30.49
C LYS A 403 -98.48 -3.99 31.76
N VAL A 404 -98.01 -4.58 32.86
CA VAL A 404 -98.64 -4.48 34.18
C VAL A 404 -98.67 -3.02 34.65
N GLU A 405 -97.54 -2.32 34.58
CA GLU A 405 -97.42 -0.93 35.04
C GLU A 405 -98.23 0.05 34.19
N SER A 406 -98.36 -0.20 32.88
CA SER A 406 -99.13 0.64 31.95
C SER A 406 -100.65 0.42 31.98
N GLY A 407 -101.16 -0.43 32.88
CA GLY A 407 -102.59 -0.68 33.05
C GLY A 407 -103.21 -1.56 31.98
N VAL A 408 -102.39 -2.23 31.15
CA VAL A 408 -102.87 -3.21 30.18
C VAL A 408 -103.23 -4.50 30.93
N PRO A 409 -104.46 -5.04 30.80
CA PRO A 409 -104.82 -6.28 31.48
C PRO A 409 -103.95 -7.44 30.97
N VAL A 410 -103.19 -8.05 31.87
CA VAL A 410 -102.34 -9.22 31.60
C VAL A 410 -102.81 -10.42 32.40
N PHE A 411 -102.62 -11.62 31.84
CA PHE A 411 -102.99 -12.87 32.50
C PHE A 411 -101.78 -13.52 33.16
N SER A 412 -101.96 -14.04 34.39
CA SER A 412 -100.92 -14.77 35.12
C SER A 412 -100.48 -16.07 34.42
N ASN A 413 -101.32 -16.60 33.52
CA ASN A 413 -101.08 -17.81 32.74
C ASN A 413 -100.65 -17.53 31.29
N ASP A 414 -100.17 -16.33 30.99
CA ASP A 414 -99.68 -15.96 29.66
C ASP A 414 -98.59 -16.96 29.17
N PRO A 415 -98.70 -17.52 27.96
CA PRO A 415 -97.69 -18.41 27.39
C PRO A 415 -96.28 -17.82 27.39
N SER A 416 -96.13 -16.50 27.19
CA SER A 416 -94.83 -15.82 27.15
C SER A 416 -94.07 -15.90 28.49
N LEU A 417 -94.77 -15.91 29.62
CA LEU A 417 -94.17 -16.12 30.94
C LEU A 417 -93.67 -17.55 31.15
N LYS A 418 -94.31 -18.54 30.51
CA LYS A 418 -93.82 -19.92 30.51
C LYS A 418 -92.53 -20.03 29.71
N ASP A 419 -92.47 -19.38 28.55
CA ASP A 419 -91.25 -19.31 27.73
C ASP A 419 -90.10 -18.62 28.47
N ALA A 420 -90.37 -17.50 29.16
CA ALA A 420 -89.37 -16.83 29.99
C ALA A 420 -88.82 -17.75 31.10
N LYS A 421 -89.67 -18.52 31.78
CA LYS A 421 -89.24 -19.52 32.78
C LYS A 421 -88.37 -20.61 32.15
N ILE A 422 -88.74 -21.12 30.98
CA ILE A 422 -87.94 -22.11 30.24
C ILE A 422 -86.57 -21.53 29.87
N TYR A 423 -86.51 -20.29 29.39
CA TYR A 423 -85.26 -19.61 29.07
C TYR A 423 -84.38 -19.36 30.31
N TYR A 424 -84.96 -19.01 31.46
CA TYR A 424 -84.21 -18.90 32.72
C TYR A 424 -83.62 -20.24 33.18
N ILE A 425 -84.40 -21.32 33.10
CA ILE A 425 -83.92 -22.68 33.42
C ILE A 425 -82.79 -23.07 32.46
N GLY A 426 -82.97 -22.83 31.15
CA GLY A 426 -81.95 -23.06 30.13
C GLY A 426 -80.67 -22.26 30.40
N ALA A 427 -80.79 -20.99 30.78
CA ALA A 427 -79.65 -20.15 31.13
C ALA A 427 -78.86 -20.69 32.33
N ASN A 428 -79.54 -21.11 33.41
CA ASN A 428 -78.89 -21.67 34.59
C ASN A 428 -78.16 -22.99 34.31
N VAL A 429 -78.75 -23.87 33.49
CA VAL A 429 -78.10 -25.12 33.05
C VAL A 429 -76.83 -24.81 32.26
N LEU A 430 -76.90 -23.85 31.33
CA LEU A 430 -75.75 -23.43 30.53
C LEU A 430 -74.64 -22.76 31.37
N PHE A 431 -74.99 -21.95 32.37
CA PHE A 431 -74.00 -21.42 33.32
C PHE A 431 -73.34 -22.51 34.16
N GLY A 432 -74.11 -23.51 34.62
CA GLY A 432 -73.57 -24.67 35.31
C GLY A 432 -72.59 -25.48 34.45
N LEU A 433 -72.96 -25.75 33.19
CA LEU A 433 -72.09 -26.42 32.22
C LEU A 433 -70.83 -25.61 31.92
N SER A 434 -70.95 -24.29 31.79
CA SER A 434 -69.81 -23.39 31.62
C SER A 434 -68.83 -23.49 32.78
N ALA A 435 -69.32 -23.37 34.03
CA ALA A 435 -68.48 -23.41 35.21
C ALA A 435 -67.70 -24.72 35.32
N ILE A 436 -68.37 -25.87 35.12
CA ILE A 436 -67.73 -27.19 35.15
C ILE A 436 -66.67 -27.32 34.06
N SER A 437 -67.01 -26.92 32.82
CA SER A 437 -66.09 -27.04 31.68
C SER A 437 -64.86 -26.15 31.83
N LEU A 438 -65.02 -24.92 32.35
CA LEU A 438 -63.91 -24.00 32.62
C LEU A 438 -63.01 -24.51 33.75
N VAL A 439 -63.57 -25.10 34.81
CA VAL A 439 -62.77 -25.74 35.87
C VAL A 439 -61.94 -26.90 35.31
N ILE A 440 -62.53 -27.76 34.47
CA ILE A 440 -61.81 -28.85 33.79
C ILE A 440 -60.71 -28.30 32.88
N ALA A 441 -60.98 -27.20 32.16
CA ALA A 441 -60.02 -26.56 31.29
C ALA A 441 -58.80 -26.04 32.07
N VAL A 442 -59.02 -25.39 33.21
CA VAL A 442 -57.94 -24.91 34.09
C VAL A 442 -57.12 -26.09 34.62
N ILE A 443 -57.75 -27.12 35.17
CA ILE A 443 -57.06 -28.31 35.69
C ILE A 443 -56.17 -28.95 34.60
N ARG A 444 -56.71 -29.14 33.39
CA ARG A 444 -55.95 -29.71 32.27
C ARG A 444 -54.85 -28.81 31.73
N THR A 445 -54.95 -27.51 31.93
CA THR A 445 -53.92 -26.54 31.49
C THR A 445 -52.68 -26.61 32.38
N PHE A 446 -52.88 -26.83 33.68
CA PHE A 446 -51.79 -26.86 34.68
C PHE A 446 -51.36 -28.27 35.10
N SER A 447 -52.08 -29.32 34.71
CA SER A 447 -51.65 -30.70 34.90
C SER A 447 -50.48 -31.03 33.96
N GLU A 448 -49.26 -30.74 34.42
CA GLU A 448 -48.04 -31.18 33.75
C GLU A 448 -47.76 -32.66 34.07
N SER A 449 -48.04 -33.54 33.11
CA SER A 449 -47.86 -34.99 33.28
C SER A 449 -46.47 -35.51 32.90
N SER A 450 -45.56 -34.65 32.42
CA SER A 450 -44.23 -35.08 31.95
C SER A 450 -43.10 -34.21 32.50
N PRO A 451 -42.00 -34.82 32.97
CA PRO A 451 -40.83 -34.09 33.45
C PRO A 451 -40.24 -33.19 32.36
N ASP A 452 -39.43 -32.20 32.76
CA ASP A 452 -38.77 -31.31 31.81
C ASP A 452 -37.64 -32.00 31.04
N SER A 453 -37.46 -31.58 29.78
CA SER A 453 -36.30 -31.93 28.97
C SER A 453 -35.00 -31.46 29.63
N ARG A 454 -33.96 -32.29 29.63
CA ARG A 454 -32.70 -32.00 30.34
C ARG A 454 -31.48 -32.08 29.41
N ILE A 455 -30.50 -31.21 29.66
CA ILE A 455 -29.16 -31.28 29.04
C ILE A 455 -28.14 -31.54 30.15
N ILE A 456 -27.54 -32.73 30.12
CA ILE A 456 -26.50 -33.14 31.05
C ILE A 456 -25.17 -33.11 30.30
N GLN A 457 -24.19 -32.41 30.85
CA GLN A 457 -22.82 -32.48 30.33
C GLN A 457 -22.22 -33.79 30.83
N THR A 458 -21.83 -34.66 29.91
CA THR A 458 -21.15 -35.91 30.26
C THR A 458 -19.65 -35.66 30.26
N VAL A 459 -18.98 -36.03 31.36
CA VAL A 459 -17.52 -36.07 31.41
C VAL A 459 -17.11 -37.44 30.85
N ASN A 460 -16.35 -37.46 29.76
CA ASN A 460 -15.76 -38.71 29.28
C ASN A 460 -14.61 -39.08 30.21
N MET A 461 -14.71 -40.21 30.91
CA MET A 461 -13.58 -40.87 31.58
C MET A 461 -13.14 -42.10 30.77
N GLY A 462 -12.93 -41.95 29.46
CA GLY A 462 -12.62 -43.07 28.56
C GLY A 462 -13.87 -43.74 27.98
N THR A 463 -13.89 -45.08 27.91
CA THR A 463 -15.03 -45.88 27.42
C THR A 463 -16.27 -45.74 28.29
N THR A 464 -16.12 -45.24 29.51
CA THR A 464 -17.20 -45.12 30.48
C THR A 464 -17.60 -43.65 30.64
N SER A 465 -18.88 -43.36 30.44
CA SER A 465 -19.48 -42.06 30.79
C SER A 465 -20.32 -42.19 32.05
N VAL A 466 -19.97 -41.41 33.08
CA VAL A 466 -20.73 -41.32 34.33
C VAL A 466 -21.58 -40.06 34.28
N SER A 467 -22.89 -40.20 34.50
CA SER A 467 -23.79 -39.06 34.62
C SER A 467 -24.54 -39.11 35.95
N VAL A 468 -24.48 -37.99 36.67
CA VAL A 468 -25.16 -37.79 37.96
C VAL A 468 -26.33 -36.86 37.72
N SER A 469 -27.53 -37.30 38.07
CA SER A 469 -28.73 -36.48 37.93
C SER A 469 -29.57 -36.50 39.20
N PRO A 470 -30.04 -35.32 39.67
CA PRO A 470 -31.01 -35.27 40.76
C PRO A 470 -32.33 -35.90 40.29
N PHE A 471 -32.84 -36.80 41.10
CA PHE A 471 -34.11 -37.47 40.92
C PHE A 471 -35.05 -37.10 42.07
N PHE A 472 -36.30 -36.80 41.72
CA PHE A 472 -37.36 -36.43 42.65
C PHE A 472 -38.46 -37.47 42.49
N ALA A 473 -38.74 -38.22 43.55
CA ALA A 473 -39.86 -39.14 43.64
C ALA A 473 -40.78 -38.73 44.80
N PRO A 474 -42.04 -39.21 44.82
CA PRO A 474 -42.98 -38.92 45.91
C PRO A 474 -42.48 -39.26 47.32
N GLY A 475 -41.44 -40.09 47.46
CA GLY A 475 -40.83 -40.49 48.74
C GLY A 475 -39.48 -39.85 49.08
N GLY A 476 -38.98 -38.87 48.31
CA GLY A 476 -37.74 -38.15 48.65
C GLY A 476 -36.92 -37.65 47.47
N THR A 477 -35.85 -36.92 47.78
CA THR A 477 -34.84 -36.45 46.83
C THR A 477 -33.61 -37.35 46.86
N GLY A 478 -33.05 -37.67 45.70
CA GLY A 478 -31.87 -38.52 45.59
C GLY A 478 -31.00 -38.16 44.40
N LEU A 479 -29.79 -38.75 44.35
CA LEU A 479 -28.90 -38.67 43.21
C LEU A 479 -28.92 -40.01 42.47
N SER A 480 -29.27 -39.97 41.19
CA SER A 480 -29.16 -41.13 40.30
C SER A 480 -27.78 -41.11 39.66
N PHE A 481 -27.06 -42.23 39.77
CA PHE A 481 -25.81 -42.47 39.07
C PHE A 481 -26.09 -43.40 37.88
N SER A 482 -25.74 -42.96 36.67
CA SER A 482 -25.80 -43.81 35.47
C SER A 482 -24.40 -43.93 34.89
N VAL A 483 -23.99 -45.18 34.66
CA VAL A 483 -22.72 -45.53 34.03
C VAL A 483 -23.06 -46.13 32.67
N ASN A 484 -22.71 -45.45 31.59
CA ASN A 484 -22.86 -45.97 30.24
C ASN A 484 -21.48 -46.43 29.75
N TYR A 485 -21.38 -47.73 29.45
CA TYR A 485 -20.21 -48.40 28.89
C TYR A 485 -20.19 -48.34 27.37
#